data_AF-A0A955L537-F1
#
_entry.id   AF-A0A955L537-F1
#
_cell.length_a   1.000
_cell.length_b   1.000
_cell.length_c   1.000
_cell.angle_alpha   90.00
_cell.angle_beta   90.00
_cell.angle_gamma   90.00
#
_symmetry.space_group_name_H-M   'P 1'
#
loop_
_entity.id
_entity.type
_entity.pdbx_description
1 polymer ?
#
loop_
_entity_poly.entity_id
_entity_poly.type
_entity_poly.pdbx_seq_one_letter_code
_entity_poly.pdbx_strand_id
1 'polypeptide(L)'
;MSLTNFSKQNVISAITYDIPFNAQNITATLNKTPIDYTKSQTKLNLNFANQYVGVDETARFVFTYDISGFVQDNGLVKTVYIPGFNVESVENGYDLKVRYPVTWGTPTYMSSENVEQITKGEYVFLNMTTDRDVLINIGNFKSVEVNVNWDLGDSVFDVKTKLPIPSAPDKQFTFGDLSYKADGEVDAIGNEYIVLDTSNKDERTGSFAGIISAAPNNITPQDGNQGYVKNSAKLGIGYTLPVEKIYSELLGKFIPEPKLGAGERYNVPDMLSLETHTSLDYATALVSIFREKGIYAEVVYGPTKFPFSDEYTWHYWVIYKDDSGATWKVADPYFQDLTGFNSLDKVTTERLMWGVLRDDQDIKDLGINYFQDINASINLIKSEDVLGIDNDFELSLTPIGNSFSGSAVPFELRVKNNSNRSLKLNEIALGGRKFDSNQIKDVLILPGAEKVLSVSNVVMVNPLISGERLIEGDAVIQIGSEEFERDITQQISFQIGLFSIFLNALVIFTATTLSYYYVRLLYLKHKQHGEY
;
A
#
# COMPACT_ATOMS: atom_id res chain seq x y z
N MET A 1 5.65 12.84 39.84
CA MET A 1 5.17 11.72 40.69
C MET A 1 5.30 12.11 42.16
N SER A 2 4.50 11.51 43.03
CA SER A 2 4.63 11.66 44.48
C SER A 2 4.85 10.28 45.09
N LEU A 3 5.78 10.16 46.03
CA LEU A 3 6.08 8.93 46.76
C LEU A 3 5.86 9.19 48.24
N THR A 4 5.04 8.36 48.89
CA THR A 4 4.81 8.45 50.33
C THR A 4 5.47 7.27 51.03
N ASN A 5 6.32 7.54 52.01
CA ASN A 5 6.95 6.49 52.79
C ASN A 5 6.12 6.17 54.04
N PHE A 6 5.34 5.09 54.00
CA PHE A 6 4.57 4.60 55.15
C PHE A 6 5.39 3.67 56.08
N SER A 7 6.65 3.39 55.74
CA SER A 7 7.53 2.57 56.58
C SER A 7 8.15 3.42 57.68
N LYS A 8 8.36 2.83 58.86
CA LYS A 8 9.05 3.47 60.00
C LYS A 8 10.55 3.67 59.79
N GLN A 9 11.08 3.28 58.64
CA GLN A 9 12.49 3.39 58.27
C GLN A 9 12.63 4.40 57.12
N ASN A 10 13.78 5.05 56.98
CA ASN A 10 14.10 5.89 55.82
C ASN A 10 14.54 4.96 54.66
N VAL A 11 13.59 4.45 53.87
CA VAL A 11 13.85 3.22 53.06
C VAL A 11 14.11 3.46 51.57
N ILE A 12 13.62 4.55 51.00
CA ILE A 12 13.64 4.69 49.54
C ILE A 12 14.90 5.45 49.14
N SER A 13 15.89 4.70 48.65
CA SER A 13 17.22 5.20 48.27
C SER A 13 17.46 5.24 46.76
N ALA A 14 16.68 4.50 45.98
CA ALA A 14 16.73 4.56 44.52
C ALA A 14 15.40 4.11 43.90
N ILE A 15 15.11 4.60 42.69
CA ILE A 15 14.03 4.09 41.83
C ILE A 15 14.61 3.84 40.44
N THR A 16 14.28 2.68 39.88
CA THR A 16 14.62 2.35 38.49
C THR A 16 13.39 2.47 37.61
N TYR A 17 13.52 3.21 36.52
CA TYR A 17 12.54 3.33 35.45
C TYR A 17 13.04 2.58 34.22
N ASP A 18 12.16 1.87 33.54
CA ASP A 18 12.40 1.40 32.18
C ASP A 18 11.84 2.43 31.21
N ILE A 19 12.72 3.09 30.48
CA ILE A 19 12.41 4.04 29.42
C ILE A 19 12.70 3.29 28.10
N PRO A 20 11.68 2.86 27.34
CA PRO A 20 11.88 2.06 26.13
C PRO A 20 12.58 2.81 24.99
N PHE A 21 13.04 4.05 25.22
CA PHE A 21 13.62 4.95 24.22
C PHE A 21 14.94 5.51 24.69
N ASN A 22 15.71 6.02 23.73
CA ASN A 22 16.96 6.71 24.04
C ASN A 22 16.71 8.13 24.58
N ALA A 23 16.44 8.25 25.89
CA ALA A 23 16.27 9.54 26.56
C ALA A 23 17.56 10.37 26.61
N GLN A 24 17.46 11.67 26.31
CA GLN A 24 18.56 12.64 26.34
C GLN A 24 18.22 13.80 27.31
N ASN A 25 19.19 14.66 27.63
CA ASN A 25 19.01 15.86 28.46
C ASN A 25 18.23 15.59 29.77
N ILE A 26 18.57 14.48 30.41
CA ILE A 26 17.87 13.99 31.58
C ILE A 26 18.14 14.91 32.78
N THR A 27 17.08 15.40 33.42
CA THR A 27 17.17 16.06 34.72
C THR A 27 16.16 15.44 35.69
N ALA A 28 16.61 15.19 36.91
CA ALA A 28 15.79 14.62 37.96
C ALA A 28 15.89 15.49 39.22
N THR A 29 14.74 15.78 39.85
CA THR A 29 14.69 16.51 41.12
C THR A 29 13.76 15.82 42.12
N LEU A 30 14.15 15.90 43.39
CA LEU A 30 13.39 15.48 44.55
C LEU A 30 13.10 16.72 45.41
N ASN A 31 11.82 17.07 45.58
CA ASN A 31 11.40 18.30 46.27
C ASN A 31 12.13 19.55 45.75
N LYS A 32 12.34 19.62 44.43
CA LYS A 32 13.09 20.66 43.69
C LYS A 32 14.62 20.62 43.85
N THR A 33 15.17 19.65 44.57
CA THR A 33 16.62 19.46 44.69
C THR A 33 17.10 18.44 43.65
N PRO A 34 18.15 18.73 42.86
CA PRO A 34 18.69 17.76 41.91
C PRO A 34 19.12 16.45 42.59
N ILE A 35 18.92 15.34 41.88
CA ILE A 35 19.36 14.01 42.30
C ILE A 35 20.19 13.33 41.20
N ASP A 36 21.12 12.48 41.60
CA ASP A 36 21.98 11.76 40.67
C ASP A 36 21.19 10.66 39.94
N TYR A 37 21.64 10.35 38.73
CA TYR A 37 21.09 9.24 37.97
C TYR A 37 22.18 8.48 37.22
N THR A 38 21.89 7.20 36.97
CA THR A 38 22.68 6.35 36.07
C THR A 38 21.76 5.79 35.01
N LYS A 39 22.20 5.79 33.75
CA LYS A 39 21.44 5.27 32.62
C LYS A 39 22.18 4.08 32.00
N SER A 40 21.47 2.99 31.76
CA SER A 40 21.93 1.80 31.05
C SER A 40 20.89 1.39 30.01
N GLN A 41 21.17 1.65 28.73
CA GLN A 41 20.25 1.40 27.60
C GLN A 41 18.87 2.03 27.86
N THR A 42 17.89 1.22 28.24
CA THR A 42 16.51 1.62 28.56
C THR A 42 16.31 1.91 30.06
N LYS A 43 17.18 1.42 30.94
CA LYS A 43 17.01 1.56 32.38
C LYS A 43 17.64 2.85 32.88
N LEU A 44 16.83 3.66 33.56
CA LEU A 44 17.28 4.82 34.30
C LEU A 44 17.13 4.57 35.79
N ASN A 45 18.25 4.55 36.50
CA ASN A 45 18.28 4.42 37.95
C ASN A 45 18.54 5.79 38.59
N LEU A 46 17.52 6.34 39.24
CA LEU A 46 17.60 7.56 40.03
C LEU A 46 18.10 7.20 41.42
N ASN A 47 19.24 7.76 41.82
CA ASN A 47 19.83 7.52 43.13
C ASN A 47 19.55 8.71 44.04
N PHE A 48 18.85 8.45 45.14
CA PHE A 48 18.53 9.47 46.12
C PHE A 48 19.66 9.69 47.12
N ALA A 49 20.64 8.79 47.21
CA ALA A 49 21.88 8.83 47.99
C ALA A 49 21.75 9.43 49.42
N ASN A 50 21.56 10.74 49.54
CA ASN A 50 21.49 11.53 50.77
C ASN A 50 20.13 12.22 51.01
N GLN A 51 19.13 12.03 50.15
CA GLN A 51 17.81 12.67 50.19
C GLN A 51 16.73 11.58 50.35
N TYR A 52 16.62 11.01 51.54
CA TYR A 52 15.61 9.99 51.84
C TYR A 52 14.23 10.62 52.05
N VAL A 53 13.17 9.85 51.75
CA VAL A 53 11.79 10.20 52.11
C VAL A 53 11.54 9.75 53.54
N GLY A 54 11.29 10.70 54.46
CA GLY A 54 11.02 10.39 55.87
C GLY A 54 9.69 9.66 56.08
N VAL A 55 9.51 9.11 57.28
CA VAL A 55 8.25 8.43 57.68
C VAL A 55 7.08 9.40 57.57
N ASP A 56 5.98 8.97 56.94
CA ASP A 56 4.77 9.76 56.66
C ASP A 56 5.01 11.01 55.79
N GLU A 57 6.21 11.18 55.24
CA GLU A 57 6.50 12.25 54.30
C GLU A 57 6.11 11.82 52.88
N THR A 58 5.58 12.79 52.13
CA THR A 58 5.37 12.66 50.70
C THR A 58 6.40 13.49 49.98
N ALA A 59 7.25 12.85 49.20
CA ALA A 59 8.23 13.54 48.39
C ALA A 59 7.76 13.65 46.94
N ARG A 60 7.97 14.82 46.33
CA ARG A 60 7.59 15.10 44.95
C ARG A 60 8.80 14.97 44.04
N PHE A 61 8.68 14.08 43.08
CA PHE A 61 9.70 13.80 42.08
C PHE A 61 9.29 14.46 40.76
N VAL A 62 10.22 15.24 40.19
CA VAL A 62 10.06 15.80 38.86
C VAL A 62 11.23 15.32 38.02
N PHE A 63 10.90 14.61 36.95
CA PHE A 63 11.82 14.04 36.00
C PHE A 63 11.48 14.61 34.63
N THR A 64 12.48 15.14 33.94
CA THR A 64 12.33 15.66 32.57
C THR A 64 13.47 15.15 31.72
N TYR A 65 13.17 14.86 30.47
CA TYR A 65 14.09 14.29 29.50
C TYR A 65 13.58 14.62 28.10
N ASP A 66 14.49 14.65 27.14
CA ASP A 66 14.19 14.82 25.73
C ASP A 66 14.20 13.46 25.04
N ILE A 67 13.34 13.31 24.04
CA ILE A 67 13.34 12.14 23.17
C ILE A 67 13.34 12.62 21.72
N SER A 68 14.28 12.11 20.94
CA SER A 68 14.36 12.37 19.50
C SER A 68 13.52 11.38 18.71
N GLY A 69 12.89 11.82 17.61
CA GLY A 69 12.20 10.94 16.66
C GLY A 69 10.72 10.65 16.95
N PHE A 70 10.10 11.34 17.91
CA PHE A 70 8.66 11.18 18.23
C PHE A 70 7.73 11.83 17.20
N VAL A 71 8.25 12.77 16.42
CA VAL A 71 7.51 13.48 15.37
C VAL A 71 8.04 13.03 14.03
N GLN A 72 7.19 12.39 13.24
CA GLN A 72 7.46 12.11 11.84
C GLN A 72 6.86 13.24 10.99
N ASP A 73 7.69 13.80 10.11
CA ASP A 73 7.28 14.84 9.17
C ASP A 73 6.91 14.21 7.83
N ASN A 74 5.62 14.21 7.52
CA ASN A 74 5.08 13.69 6.27
C ASN A 74 4.49 14.83 5.42
N GLY A 75 5.16 15.99 5.39
CA GLY A 75 4.73 17.18 4.65
C GLY A 75 3.77 18.04 5.46
N LEU A 76 2.49 18.11 5.07
CA LEU A 76 1.47 18.86 5.82
C LEU A 76 0.92 18.09 7.01
N VAL A 77 1.18 16.79 7.10
CA VAL A 77 0.78 15.97 8.24
C VAL A 77 2.01 15.69 9.09
N LYS A 78 1.89 15.95 10.39
CA LYS A 78 2.86 15.54 11.41
C LYS A 78 2.25 14.41 12.22
N THR A 79 2.94 13.27 12.26
CA THR A 79 2.54 12.13 13.09
C THR A 79 3.33 12.19 14.39
N VAL A 80 2.65 12.25 15.52
CA VAL A 80 3.25 12.21 16.85
C VAL A 80 2.84 10.91 17.53
N TYR A 81 3.80 10.03 17.76
CA TYR A 81 3.59 8.78 18.49
C TYR A 81 4.26 8.88 19.87
N ILE A 82 3.45 8.74 20.91
CA ILE A 82 3.83 8.86 22.32
C ILE A 82 3.51 7.53 23.00
N PRO A 83 4.46 6.60 23.08
CA PRO A 83 4.27 5.32 23.76
C PRO A 83 3.86 5.50 25.22
N GLY A 84 3.09 4.54 25.71
CA GLY A 84 2.59 4.45 27.06
C GLY A 84 3.70 4.17 28.06
N PHE A 85 3.47 4.59 29.30
CA PHE A 85 4.38 4.35 30.40
C PHE A 85 3.70 3.40 31.39
N ASN A 86 4.34 2.28 31.70
CA ASN A 86 3.87 1.41 32.76
C ASN A 86 4.27 2.02 34.12
N VAL A 87 3.36 2.79 34.71
CA VAL A 87 3.55 3.36 36.04
C VAL A 87 2.83 2.46 37.04
N GLU A 88 3.59 1.55 37.67
CA GLU A 88 3.10 0.80 38.82
C GLU A 88 2.53 1.81 39.84
N SER A 89 1.27 1.63 40.25
CA SER A 89 0.51 2.41 41.26
C SER A 89 -0.51 3.48 40.81
N VAL A 90 -0.77 3.68 39.50
CA VAL A 90 -1.82 4.64 39.09
C VAL A 90 -3.01 3.92 38.45
N GLU A 91 -4.09 3.72 39.21
CA GLU A 91 -5.35 3.14 38.71
C GLU A 91 -5.99 3.96 37.57
N ASN A 92 -5.54 5.21 37.35
CA ASN A 92 -6.18 6.18 36.46
C ASN A 92 -5.27 6.72 35.33
N GLY A 93 -4.16 6.05 35.00
CA GLY A 93 -3.23 6.51 33.95
C GLY A 93 -2.42 7.76 34.32
N TYR A 94 -1.85 8.45 33.33
CA TYR A 94 -1.03 9.65 33.52
C TYR A 94 -1.53 10.84 32.69
N ASP A 95 -1.33 12.05 33.20
CA ASP A 95 -1.66 13.28 32.48
C ASP A 95 -0.61 13.58 31.41
N LEU A 96 -1.00 13.43 30.15
CA LEU A 96 -0.21 13.80 28.99
C LEU A 96 -0.59 15.21 28.52
N LYS A 97 0.43 16.05 28.35
CA LYS A 97 0.28 17.40 27.80
C LYS A 97 1.12 17.54 26.55
N VAL A 98 0.47 17.70 25.40
CA VAL A 98 1.14 17.92 24.12
C VAL A 98 0.99 19.39 23.74
N ARG A 99 2.09 20.04 23.36
CA ARG A 99 2.10 21.41 22.86
C ARG A 99 2.68 21.41 21.46
N TYR A 100 1.97 21.98 20.49
CA TYR A 100 2.45 22.12 19.12
C TYR A 100 2.09 23.49 18.51
N PRO A 101 2.83 23.99 17.51
CA PRO A 101 2.54 25.26 16.85
C PRO A 101 1.21 25.24 16.09
N VAL A 102 0.44 26.33 16.11
CA VAL A 102 -0.81 26.48 15.33
C VAL A 102 -0.56 26.29 13.82
N THR A 103 0.65 26.58 13.35
CA THR A 103 1.06 26.39 11.95
C THR A 103 1.06 24.93 11.50
N TRP A 104 1.03 23.97 12.43
CA TRP A 104 0.90 22.55 12.08
C TRP A 104 -0.54 22.15 11.74
N GLY A 105 -1.53 23.01 12.00
CA GLY A 105 -2.95 22.73 11.73
C GLY A 105 -3.67 22.09 12.93
N THR A 106 -4.80 21.42 12.67
CA THR A 106 -5.61 20.75 13.72
C THR A 106 -5.35 19.25 13.75
N PRO A 107 -5.57 18.56 14.89
CA PRO A 107 -5.49 17.11 14.94
C PRO A 107 -6.58 16.50 14.06
N THR A 108 -6.20 15.66 13.12
CA THR A 108 -7.12 14.89 12.26
C THR A 108 -7.40 13.50 12.80
N TYR A 109 -6.51 13.01 13.68
CA TYR A 109 -6.69 11.76 14.40
C TYR A 109 -6.06 11.86 15.79
N MET A 110 -6.75 11.31 16.79
CA MET A 110 -6.22 11.09 18.14
C MET A 110 -6.69 9.73 18.65
N SER A 111 -5.76 8.92 19.13
CA SER A 111 -6.09 7.61 19.72
C SER A 111 -6.81 7.74 21.06
N SER A 112 -6.64 8.86 21.78
CA SER A 112 -7.36 9.17 23.01
C SER A 112 -8.71 9.85 22.72
N GLU A 113 -9.75 9.44 23.45
CA GLU A 113 -11.10 10.00 23.33
C GLU A 113 -11.31 11.23 24.21
N ASN A 114 -10.59 11.33 25.34
CA ASN A 114 -10.75 12.39 26.33
C ASN A 114 -9.61 13.39 26.20
N VAL A 115 -9.68 14.24 25.17
CA VAL A 115 -8.68 15.28 24.92
C VAL A 115 -9.31 16.67 25.08
N GLU A 116 -8.80 17.44 26.03
CA GLU A 116 -9.08 18.87 26.13
C GLU A 116 -8.08 19.63 25.24
N GLN A 117 -8.59 20.35 24.25
CA GLN A 117 -7.78 21.20 23.37
C GLN A 117 -7.96 22.68 23.70
N ILE A 118 -6.83 23.38 23.93
CA ILE A 118 -6.83 24.82 24.20
C ILE A 118 -5.78 25.50 23.31
N THR A 119 -6.19 26.52 22.55
CA THR A 119 -5.28 27.37 21.78
C THR A 119 -4.88 28.59 22.59
N LYS A 120 -3.57 28.85 22.76
CA LYS A 120 -3.04 30.05 23.42
C LYS A 120 -1.88 30.64 22.61
N GLY A 121 -2.11 31.79 21.98
CA GLY A 121 -1.12 32.44 21.12
C GLY A 121 -0.79 31.57 19.90
N GLU A 122 0.50 31.37 19.64
CA GLU A 122 1.00 30.58 18.49
C GLU A 122 1.00 29.05 18.72
N TYR A 123 0.42 28.59 19.84
CA TYR A 123 0.47 27.18 20.24
C TYR A 123 -0.91 26.61 20.55
N VAL A 124 -1.08 25.33 20.23
CA VAL A 124 -2.18 24.47 20.66
C VAL A 124 -1.68 23.54 21.77
N PHE A 125 -2.49 23.38 22.80
CA PHE A 125 -2.26 22.51 23.95
C PHE A 125 -3.32 21.41 23.96
N LEU A 126 -2.89 20.15 23.99
CA LEU A 126 -3.75 18.99 24.19
C LEU A 126 -3.47 18.43 25.58
N ASN A 127 -4.47 18.40 26.45
CA ASN A 127 -4.41 17.74 27.74
C ASN A 127 -5.25 16.46 27.67
N MET A 128 -4.68 15.33 28.07
CA MET A 128 -5.40 14.06 28.12
C MET A 128 -4.86 13.19 29.25
N THR A 129 -5.69 12.30 29.78
CA THR A 129 -5.27 11.27 30.73
C THR A 129 -5.29 9.92 30.01
N THR A 130 -4.17 9.20 30.01
CA THR A 130 -4.00 7.94 29.27
C THR A 130 -3.05 7.01 30.02
N ASP A 131 -3.25 5.70 29.91
CA ASP A 131 -2.39 4.64 30.42
C ASP A 131 -1.70 3.84 29.29
N ARG A 132 -2.06 4.15 28.04
CA ARG A 132 -1.60 3.50 26.82
C ARG A 132 -0.85 4.46 25.92
N ASP A 133 -0.32 3.90 24.83
CA ASP A 133 0.26 4.66 23.74
C ASP A 133 -0.73 5.70 23.19
N VAL A 134 -0.20 6.83 22.73
CA VAL A 134 -0.96 7.93 22.15
C VAL A 134 -0.43 8.21 20.75
N LEU A 135 -1.35 8.21 19.78
CA LEU A 135 -1.08 8.61 18.41
C LEU A 135 -1.87 9.87 18.10
N ILE A 136 -1.19 10.89 17.60
CA ILE A 136 -1.78 12.16 17.18
C ILE A 136 -1.31 12.45 15.78
N ASN A 137 -2.23 12.57 14.83
CA ASN A 137 -1.91 13.09 13.50
C ASN A 137 -2.41 14.53 13.40
N ILE A 138 -1.51 15.45 13.09
CA ILE A 138 -1.76 16.89 13.10
C ILE A 138 -1.56 17.43 11.68
N GLY A 139 -2.51 18.23 11.22
CA GLY A 139 -2.43 18.92 9.95
C GLY A 139 -3.48 18.44 8.95
N ASN A 140 -3.70 19.28 7.95
CA ASN A 140 -4.67 18.98 6.91
C ASN A 140 -4.12 17.83 6.07
N PHE A 141 -4.89 16.75 5.94
CA PHE A 141 -4.58 15.65 5.02
C PHE A 141 -4.12 16.24 3.70
N LYS A 142 -2.89 15.92 3.25
CA LYS A 142 -2.36 16.48 2.01
C LYS A 142 -3.25 16.03 0.88
N SER A 143 -4.01 17.01 0.41
CA SER A 143 -4.41 17.13 -0.95
C SER A 143 -3.20 17.16 -1.88
N VAL A 144 -3.25 16.40 -2.98
CA VAL A 144 -2.23 16.52 -4.02
C VAL A 144 -2.45 17.84 -4.76
N GLU A 145 -1.45 18.72 -4.77
CA GLU A 145 -1.52 19.98 -5.50
C GLU A 145 -1.23 19.71 -6.98
N VAL A 146 -2.14 20.13 -7.87
CA VAL A 146 -2.09 19.90 -9.30
C VAL A 146 -1.99 21.22 -10.02
N ASN A 147 -0.84 21.44 -10.64
CA ASN A 147 -0.54 22.59 -11.47
C ASN A 147 -0.61 22.17 -12.95
N VAL A 148 -1.68 22.56 -13.64
CA VAL A 148 -1.89 22.26 -15.06
C VAL A 148 -1.70 23.53 -15.87
N ASN A 149 -0.81 23.49 -16.87
CA ASN A 149 -0.69 24.52 -17.89
C ASN A 149 -1.35 24.03 -19.19
N TRP A 150 -2.06 24.89 -19.89
CA TRP A 150 -2.74 24.57 -21.15
C TRP A 150 -2.45 25.62 -22.23
N ASP A 151 -2.39 25.18 -23.49
CA ASP A 151 -2.23 26.00 -24.70
C ASP A 151 -3.14 25.42 -25.80
N LEU A 152 -4.12 26.18 -26.27
CA LEU A 152 -5.12 25.74 -27.25
C LEU A 152 -4.77 26.10 -28.70
N GLY A 153 -3.65 26.79 -28.94
CA GLY A 153 -3.20 27.22 -30.27
C GLY A 153 -4.18 28.11 -31.05
N ASP A 154 -3.88 28.34 -32.33
CA ASP A 154 -4.54 29.33 -33.21
C ASP A 154 -5.87 28.86 -33.86
N SER A 155 -6.56 27.84 -33.33
CA SER A 155 -7.75 27.26 -33.99
C SER A 155 -8.94 28.25 -34.10
N VAL A 156 -9.51 28.44 -35.29
CA VAL A 156 -10.39 29.59 -35.63
C VAL A 156 -11.90 29.34 -35.33
N PHE A 157 -12.27 28.33 -34.55
CA PHE A 157 -13.68 28.02 -34.26
C PHE A 157 -13.93 27.73 -32.78
N ASP A 158 -15.11 28.10 -32.26
CA ASP A 158 -15.56 27.96 -30.86
C ASP A 158 -14.98 26.73 -30.15
N VAL A 159 -13.95 26.93 -29.32
CA VAL A 159 -13.34 25.83 -28.57
C VAL A 159 -13.73 25.93 -27.10
N LYS A 160 -14.88 25.34 -26.79
CA LYS A 160 -15.10 24.79 -25.45
C LYS A 160 -14.18 23.60 -25.28
N THR A 161 -13.09 23.78 -24.54
CA THR A 161 -12.11 22.71 -24.31
C THR A 161 -12.39 22.05 -22.98
N LYS A 162 -12.54 20.72 -22.98
CA LYS A 162 -12.63 19.93 -21.75
C LYS A 162 -11.22 19.65 -21.25
N LEU A 163 -10.86 20.18 -20.09
CA LEU A 163 -9.65 19.80 -19.38
C LEU A 163 -10.02 18.70 -18.38
N PRO A 164 -9.47 17.48 -18.53
CA PRO A 164 -9.63 16.44 -17.53
C PRO A 164 -8.96 16.92 -16.24
N ILE A 165 -9.64 16.71 -15.12
CA ILE A 165 -9.02 16.87 -13.80
C ILE A 165 -8.81 15.48 -13.20
N PRO A 166 -7.80 15.29 -12.34
CA PRO A 166 -7.66 14.06 -11.58
C PRO A 166 -8.90 13.81 -10.72
N SER A 167 -9.86 13.09 -11.25
CA SER A 167 -11.07 12.67 -10.55
C SER A 167 -10.84 11.26 -10.03
N ALA A 168 -10.95 11.10 -8.73
CA ALA A 168 -11.20 9.80 -8.13
C ALA A 168 -12.54 9.90 -7.39
N PRO A 169 -13.40 8.87 -7.40
CA PRO A 169 -14.71 8.90 -6.75
C PRO A 169 -14.66 9.29 -5.26
N ASP A 170 -13.48 9.16 -4.65
CA ASP A 170 -13.16 9.38 -3.25
C ASP A 170 -12.36 10.66 -2.99
N LYS A 171 -12.20 11.54 -3.99
CA LYS A 171 -11.38 12.75 -3.89
C LYS A 171 -12.14 13.96 -4.38
N GLN A 172 -12.02 15.06 -3.65
CA GLN A 172 -12.57 16.35 -4.06
C GLN A 172 -11.43 17.18 -4.65
N PHE A 173 -11.58 17.62 -5.90
CA PHE A 173 -10.67 18.56 -6.52
C PHE A 173 -11.15 20.01 -6.25
N THR A 174 -10.40 20.76 -5.45
CA THR A 174 -10.68 22.20 -5.24
C THR A 174 -9.77 23.02 -6.13
N PHE A 175 -10.34 23.83 -7.02
CA PHE A 175 -9.59 24.74 -7.88
C PHE A 175 -9.07 25.95 -7.10
N GLY A 176 -7.87 26.40 -7.43
CA GLY A 176 -7.45 27.78 -7.24
C GLY A 176 -8.11 28.71 -8.27
N ASP A 177 -7.53 29.89 -8.49
CA ASP A 177 -8.02 30.82 -9.52
C ASP A 177 -7.84 30.24 -10.92
N LEU A 178 -8.95 30.07 -11.64
CA LEU A 178 -8.98 29.52 -12.99
C LEU A 178 -9.57 30.55 -13.97
N SER A 179 -8.78 30.93 -14.97
CA SER A 179 -9.22 31.79 -16.06
C SER A 179 -10.18 31.03 -16.99
N TYR A 180 -11.24 31.69 -17.46
CA TYR A 180 -12.15 31.19 -18.51
C TYR A 180 -12.99 29.94 -18.16
N LYS A 181 -13.18 29.66 -16.86
CA LYS A 181 -14.01 28.56 -16.36
C LYS A 181 -15.48 28.70 -16.81
N ALA A 182 -16.02 27.67 -17.46
CA ALA A 182 -17.45 27.40 -17.57
C ALA A 182 -17.87 26.30 -16.58
N ASP A 183 -19.17 26.03 -16.46
CA ASP A 183 -19.72 24.98 -15.57
C ASP A 183 -18.99 23.64 -15.77
N GLY A 184 -18.70 22.94 -14.66
CA GLY A 184 -18.02 21.63 -14.71
C GLY A 184 -18.93 20.54 -15.27
N GLU A 185 -18.37 19.60 -16.02
CA GLU A 185 -19.09 18.44 -16.56
C GLU A 185 -18.51 17.14 -15.98
N VAL A 186 -19.37 16.18 -15.69
CA VAL A 186 -18.99 14.81 -15.33
C VAL A 186 -19.42 13.90 -16.47
N ASP A 187 -18.52 13.06 -17.00
CA ASP A 187 -18.88 12.12 -18.07
C ASP A 187 -19.61 10.87 -17.55
N ALA A 188 -19.99 9.99 -18.48
CA ALA A 188 -20.73 8.76 -18.19
C ALA A 188 -19.96 7.71 -17.37
N ILE A 189 -18.63 7.86 -17.21
CA ILE A 189 -17.77 6.95 -16.43
C ILE A 189 -17.19 7.61 -15.17
N GLY A 190 -17.64 8.83 -14.85
CA GLY A 190 -17.32 9.53 -13.61
C GLY A 190 -16.06 10.39 -13.67
N ASN A 191 -15.50 10.63 -14.86
CA ASN A 191 -14.42 11.60 -15.00
C ASN A 191 -14.98 13.01 -14.86
N GLU A 192 -14.37 13.81 -14.01
CA GLU A 192 -14.70 15.23 -13.90
C GLU A 192 -13.87 16.03 -14.92
N TYR A 193 -14.50 17.00 -15.57
CA TYR A 193 -13.88 17.91 -16.51
C TYR A 193 -14.19 19.34 -16.13
N ILE A 194 -13.23 20.21 -16.35
CA ILE A 194 -13.51 21.63 -16.45
C ILE A 194 -13.68 21.98 -17.92
N VAL A 195 -14.75 22.70 -18.24
CA VAL A 195 -14.91 23.29 -19.56
C VAL A 195 -14.26 24.68 -19.53
N LEU A 196 -13.27 24.90 -20.38
CA LEU A 196 -12.72 26.22 -20.66
C LEU A 196 -13.41 26.81 -21.87
N ASP A 197 -14.02 27.98 -21.71
CA ASP A 197 -14.62 28.73 -22.81
C ASP A 197 -13.70 29.88 -23.23
N THR A 198 -12.91 29.63 -24.27
CA THR A 198 -11.96 30.62 -24.83
C THR A 198 -12.54 31.36 -26.04
N SER A 199 -13.85 31.26 -26.27
CA SER A 199 -14.52 31.92 -27.38
C SER A 199 -14.31 33.43 -27.31
N ASN A 200 -13.75 34.03 -28.37
CA ASN A 200 -13.42 35.45 -28.47
C ASN A 200 -12.30 35.95 -27.53
N LYS A 201 -11.34 35.08 -27.16
CA LYS A 201 -10.15 35.48 -26.40
C LYS A 201 -8.89 35.41 -27.27
N ASP A 202 -8.08 36.48 -27.20
CA ASP A 202 -6.80 36.60 -27.90
C ASP A 202 -5.70 35.77 -27.20
N GLU A 203 -5.82 35.58 -25.89
CA GLU A 203 -4.91 34.74 -25.09
C GLU A 203 -5.57 33.39 -24.82
N ARG A 204 -4.94 32.32 -25.31
CA ARG A 204 -5.42 30.93 -25.23
C ARG A 204 -4.43 30.00 -24.56
N THR A 205 -3.59 30.58 -23.74
CA THR A 205 -2.74 29.92 -22.77
C THR A 205 -3.23 30.24 -21.37
N GLY A 206 -3.09 29.30 -20.46
CA GLY A 206 -3.38 29.55 -19.06
C GLY A 206 -2.87 28.45 -18.17
N SER A 207 -3.06 28.64 -16.88
CA SER A 207 -2.70 27.66 -15.86
C SER A 207 -3.79 27.58 -14.80
N PHE A 208 -3.88 26.44 -14.13
CA PHE A 208 -4.62 26.32 -12.89
C PHE A 208 -3.85 25.49 -11.88
N ALA A 209 -3.90 25.94 -10.64
CA ALA A 209 -3.52 25.15 -9.49
C ALA A 209 -4.80 24.56 -8.89
N GLY A 210 -4.75 23.35 -8.36
CA GLY A 210 -5.85 22.75 -7.64
C GLY A 210 -5.40 21.70 -6.65
N ILE A 211 -6.32 21.25 -5.82
CA ILE A 211 -6.04 20.53 -4.57
C ILE A 211 -6.91 19.28 -4.60
N ILE A 212 -6.32 18.09 -4.80
CA ILE A 212 -7.00 16.79 -4.68
C ILE A 212 -7.07 16.40 -3.20
N SER A 213 -8.03 16.92 -2.44
CA SER A 213 -8.27 16.42 -1.08
C SER A 213 -8.94 15.04 -1.12
N ALA A 214 -8.72 14.20 -0.11
CA ALA A 214 -9.68 13.12 0.18
C ALA A 214 -11.06 13.78 0.26
N ALA A 215 -12.01 13.31 -0.54
CA ALA A 215 -13.38 13.79 -0.45
C ALA A 215 -13.81 13.53 1.00
N PRO A 216 -14.44 14.50 1.69
CA PRO A 216 -15.13 14.17 2.93
C PRO A 216 -16.17 13.10 2.59
N ASN A 217 -15.83 11.84 2.87
CA ASN A 217 -16.71 10.69 2.92
C ASN A 217 -17.65 10.46 1.72
N ASN A 218 -17.22 10.73 0.47
CA ASN A 218 -18.07 10.53 -0.71
C ASN A 218 -17.58 9.44 -1.68
N ILE A 219 -16.82 8.46 -1.20
CA ILE A 219 -16.75 7.19 -1.94
C ILE A 219 -18.14 6.60 -1.86
N THR A 220 -18.90 6.62 -2.95
CA THR A 220 -20.06 5.75 -3.09
C THR A 220 -19.55 4.58 -3.90
N PRO A 221 -19.07 3.47 -3.29
CA PRO A 221 -18.86 2.23 -4.01
C PRO A 221 -20.15 1.96 -4.78
N GLN A 222 -20.01 1.64 -6.07
CA GLN A 222 -21.16 1.17 -6.83
C GLN A 222 -21.71 -0.05 -6.10
N ASP A 223 -23.03 -0.10 -5.89
CA ASP A 223 -23.70 -1.19 -5.18
C ASP A 223 -23.28 -2.53 -5.80
N GLY A 224 -22.27 -3.15 -5.18
CA GLY A 224 -21.68 -4.40 -5.62
C GLY A 224 -22.61 -5.54 -5.24
N ASN A 225 -22.64 -6.58 -6.07
CA ASN A 225 -23.38 -7.79 -5.76
C ASN A 225 -22.80 -8.42 -4.47
N GLN A 226 -23.61 -8.50 -3.40
CA GLN A 226 -23.21 -8.88 -2.02
C GLN A 226 -22.87 -10.38 -1.84
N GLY A 227 -22.08 -10.96 -2.75
CA GLY A 227 -21.87 -12.40 -2.88
C GLY A 227 -20.94 -13.07 -1.86
N TYR A 228 -20.01 -12.36 -1.22
CA TYR A 228 -19.04 -12.95 -0.28
C TYR A 228 -19.50 -12.77 1.17
N VAL A 229 -20.68 -13.30 1.49
CA VAL A 229 -21.13 -13.49 2.87
C VAL A 229 -21.40 -14.97 3.06
N LYS A 230 -20.43 -15.71 3.60
CA LYS A 230 -20.63 -17.14 3.93
C LYS A 230 -20.42 -17.36 5.41
N ASN A 231 -21.50 -17.80 6.07
CA ASN A 231 -21.51 -18.32 7.44
C ASN A 231 -21.11 -17.29 8.53
N SER A 232 -21.45 -16.00 8.39
CA SER A 232 -21.15 -15.01 9.44
C SER A 232 -21.79 -15.37 10.79
N ALA A 233 -22.93 -16.07 10.77
CA ALA A 233 -23.55 -16.69 11.95
C ALA A 233 -22.59 -17.57 12.79
N LYS A 234 -21.50 -18.10 12.22
CA LYS A 234 -20.48 -18.89 12.95
C LYS A 234 -19.59 -18.05 13.86
N LEU A 235 -19.48 -16.74 13.63
CA LEU A 235 -18.81 -15.81 14.56
C LEU A 235 -19.49 -15.77 15.93
N GLY A 236 -20.80 -16.09 15.96
CA GLY A 236 -21.61 -16.04 17.18
C GLY A 236 -21.85 -14.61 17.67
N ILE A 237 -21.66 -13.61 16.81
CA ILE A 237 -21.93 -12.20 17.08
C ILE A 237 -23.33 -11.89 16.55
N GLY A 238 -24.20 -11.31 17.38
CA GLY A 238 -25.57 -11.00 16.98
C GLY A 238 -25.62 -9.79 16.02
N TYR A 239 -26.08 -9.98 14.79
CA TYR A 239 -26.23 -8.87 13.81
C TYR A 239 -27.27 -7.81 14.24
N THR A 240 -28.10 -8.10 15.24
CA THR A 240 -29.06 -7.13 15.82
C THR A 240 -28.42 -6.17 16.82
N LEU A 241 -27.17 -6.42 17.24
CA LEU A 241 -26.45 -5.55 18.15
C LEU A 241 -26.13 -4.18 17.51
N PRO A 242 -25.96 -3.11 18.31
CA PRO A 242 -25.40 -1.84 17.84
C PRO A 242 -24.01 -2.03 17.21
N VAL A 243 -23.64 -1.15 16.27
CA VAL A 243 -22.37 -1.21 15.52
C VAL A 243 -21.17 -1.29 16.46
N GLU A 244 -21.16 -0.48 17.52
CA GLU A 244 -20.08 -0.42 18.51
C GLU A 244 -19.93 -1.76 19.25
N LYS A 245 -21.06 -2.43 19.53
CA LYS A 245 -21.05 -3.74 20.19
C LYS A 245 -20.55 -4.83 19.24
N ILE A 246 -21.03 -4.86 18.00
CA ILE A 246 -20.54 -5.78 16.97
C ILE A 246 -19.03 -5.66 16.83
N TYR A 247 -18.55 -4.42 16.69
CA TYR A 247 -17.14 -4.12 16.55
C TYR A 247 -16.34 -4.58 17.79
N SER A 248 -16.81 -4.30 19.00
CA SER A 248 -16.16 -4.74 20.24
C SER A 248 -16.14 -6.26 20.43
N GLU A 249 -17.22 -6.96 20.04
CA GLU A 249 -17.28 -8.43 20.14
C GLU A 249 -16.36 -9.09 19.12
N LEU A 250 -16.21 -8.51 17.92
CA LEU A 250 -15.29 -8.99 16.90
C LEU A 250 -13.84 -8.94 17.36
N LEU A 251 -13.41 -7.84 18.01
CA LEU A 251 -12.06 -7.74 18.58
C LEU A 251 -11.77 -8.89 19.56
N GLY A 252 -12.77 -9.34 20.31
CA GLY A 252 -12.63 -10.49 21.21
C GLY A 252 -12.60 -11.87 20.55
N LYS A 253 -12.76 -11.97 19.22
CA LYS A 253 -12.76 -13.24 18.47
C LYS A 253 -11.43 -13.59 17.84
N PHE A 254 -10.61 -12.58 17.55
CA PHE A 254 -9.41 -12.75 16.77
C PHE A 254 -8.17 -12.41 17.60
N ILE A 255 -7.02 -12.81 17.07
CA ILE A 255 -5.71 -12.53 17.63
C ILE A 255 -4.88 -11.97 16.48
N PRO A 256 -4.41 -10.71 16.52
CA PRO A 256 -3.79 -10.09 15.37
C PRO A 256 -2.42 -10.72 15.09
N GLU A 257 -2.17 -11.11 13.84
CA GLU A 257 -0.85 -11.51 13.38
C GLU A 257 0.05 -10.26 13.29
N PRO A 258 1.20 -10.19 13.99
CA PRO A 258 2.07 -9.01 13.94
C PRO A 258 2.73 -8.79 12.58
N LYS A 259 2.68 -9.79 11.70
CA LYS A 259 3.25 -9.73 10.37
C LYS A 259 2.32 -8.93 9.46
N LEU A 260 2.79 -7.75 9.08
CA LEU A 260 2.09 -6.86 8.16
C LEU A 260 2.24 -7.35 6.71
N GLY A 261 1.16 -7.29 5.91
CA GLY A 261 1.17 -7.67 4.50
C GLY A 261 -0.04 -8.51 4.07
N ALA A 262 -0.04 -8.95 2.81
CA ALA A 262 -1.15 -9.68 2.21
C ALA A 262 -1.31 -11.10 2.81
N GLY A 263 -2.52 -11.41 3.26
CA GLY A 263 -2.93 -12.75 3.70
C GLY A 263 -3.54 -13.57 2.57
N GLU A 264 -4.18 -14.69 2.91
CA GLU A 264 -5.10 -15.43 2.04
C GLU A 264 -6.55 -15.10 2.44
N ARG A 265 -7.49 -15.17 1.50
CA ARG A 265 -8.90 -14.86 1.80
C ARG A 265 -9.60 -16.13 2.28
N TYR A 266 -9.77 -16.27 3.60
CA TYR A 266 -10.47 -17.39 4.21
C TYR A 266 -11.97 -17.11 4.38
N ASN A 267 -12.76 -18.19 4.43
CA ASN A 267 -14.15 -18.08 4.86
C ASN A 267 -14.21 -18.01 6.40
N VAL A 268 -15.35 -17.59 6.97
CA VAL A 268 -15.51 -17.41 8.43
C VAL A 268 -15.13 -18.64 9.26
N PRO A 269 -15.62 -19.86 8.95
CA PRO A 269 -15.19 -21.07 9.65
C PRO A 269 -13.68 -21.30 9.62
N ASP A 270 -13.04 -21.10 8.47
CA ASP A 270 -11.61 -21.33 8.29
C ASP A 270 -10.80 -20.28 9.04
N MET A 271 -11.22 -18.99 8.99
CA MET A 271 -10.62 -17.89 9.78
C MET A 271 -10.61 -18.24 11.27
N LEU A 272 -11.74 -18.66 11.83
CA LEU A 272 -11.87 -19.01 13.25
C LEU A 272 -11.01 -20.20 13.69
N SER A 273 -10.47 -20.97 12.75
CA SER A 273 -9.57 -22.10 13.04
C SER A 273 -8.09 -21.72 13.06
N LEU A 274 -7.75 -20.48 12.65
CA LEU A 274 -6.38 -19.98 12.64
C LEU A 274 -5.91 -19.61 14.05
N GLU A 275 -4.60 -19.74 14.29
CA GLU A 275 -3.98 -19.30 15.54
C GLU A 275 -3.84 -17.77 15.63
N THR A 276 -3.63 -17.12 14.48
CA THR A 276 -3.48 -15.66 14.32
C THR A 276 -4.22 -15.20 13.06
N HIS A 277 -4.57 -13.91 13.02
CA HIS A 277 -5.48 -13.36 12.03
C HIS A 277 -4.89 -12.08 11.40
N THR A 278 -4.99 -12.00 10.08
CA THR A 278 -4.49 -10.88 9.25
C THR A 278 -5.50 -9.74 9.19
N SER A 279 -5.09 -8.56 8.74
CA SER A 279 -6.02 -7.43 8.57
C SER A 279 -7.20 -7.72 7.62
N LEU A 280 -7.00 -8.61 6.65
CA LEU A 280 -8.08 -9.04 5.78
C LEU A 280 -9.11 -9.92 6.51
N ASP A 281 -8.69 -10.77 7.44
CA ASP A 281 -9.61 -11.64 8.18
C ASP A 281 -10.58 -10.79 9.02
N TYR A 282 -10.02 -9.80 9.72
CA TYR A 282 -10.74 -8.79 10.48
C TYR A 282 -11.73 -8.00 9.59
N ALA A 283 -11.26 -7.48 8.45
CA ALA A 283 -12.10 -6.71 7.55
C ALA A 283 -13.23 -7.56 6.93
N THR A 284 -12.92 -8.79 6.52
CA THR A 284 -13.88 -9.74 5.93
C THR A 284 -14.97 -10.13 6.93
N ALA A 285 -14.60 -10.41 8.18
CA ALA A 285 -15.55 -10.76 9.22
C ALA A 285 -16.47 -9.58 9.56
N LEU A 286 -15.93 -8.36 9.73
CA LEU A 286 -16.73 -7.19 10.03
C LEU A 286 -17.72 -6.85 8.91
N VAL A 287 -17.26 -6.84 7.66
CA VAL A 287 -18.11 -6.61 6.47
C VAL A 287 -19.22 -7.65 6.40
N SER A 288 -18.92 -8.92 6.72
CA SER A 288 -19.92 -9.98 6.71
C SER A 288 -21.05 -9.73 7.72
N ILE A 289 -20.72 -9.34 8.96
CA ILE A 289 -21.73 -9.05 9.99
C ILE A 289 -22.52 -7.77 9.64
N PHE A 290 -21.84 -6.73 9.17
CA PHE A 290 -22.50 -5.48 8.77
C PHE A 290 -23.49 -5.71 7.64
N ARG A 291 -23.11 -6.48 6.61
CA ARG A 291 -24.03 -6.85 5.51
C ARG A 291 -25.21 -7.68 6.00
N GLU A 292 -25.01 -8.64 6.92
CA GLU A 292 -26.12 -9.40 7.54
C GLU A 292 -27.07 -8.50 8.36
N LYS A 293 -26.55 -7.42 8.95
CA LYS A 293 -27.35 -6.38 9.63
C LYS A 293 -28.12 -5.47 8.66
N GLY A 294 -27.79 -5.48 7.37
CA GLY A 294 -28.32 -4.56 6.36
C GLY A 294 -27.54 -3.25 6.23
N ILE A 295 -26.34 -3.18 6.82
CA ILE A 295 -25.41 -2.08 6.65
C ILE A 295 -24.58 -2.33 5.38
N TYR A 296 -24.53 -1.33 4.51
CA TYR A 296 -23.63 -1.39 3.37
C TYR A 296 -22.19 -1.29 3.86
N ALA A 297 -21.34 -2.26 3.53
CA ALA A 297 -19.94 -2.30 3.92
C ALA A 297 -19.09 -2.98 2.85
N GLU A 298 -17.84 -2.54 2.72
CA GLU A 298 -16.85 -3.03 1.76
C GLU A 298 -15.49 -3.19 2.43
N VAL A 299 -14.74 -4.20 1.98
CA VAL A 299 -13.32 -4.31 2.31
C VAL A 299 -12.56 -3.41 1.33
N VAL A 300 -11.79 -2.47 1.85
CA VAL A 300 -10.85 -1.67 1.07
C VAL A 300 -9.43 -2.07 1.42
N TYR A 301 -8.52 -1.84 0.49
CA TYR A 301 -7.13 -2.19 0.65
C TYR A 301 -6.21 -1.10 0.12
N GLY A 302 -5.00 -1.05 0.66
CA GLY A 302 -4.00 -0.10 0.21
C GLY A 302 -2.75 -0.01 1.08
N PRO A 303 -1.71 0.68 0.59
CA PRO A 303 -0.51 0.93 1.38
C PRO A 303 -0.83 1.75 2.63
N THR A 304 -0.41 1.23 3.78
CA THR A 304 -0.57 1.85 5.09
C THR A 304 0.76 1.88 5.81
N LYS A 305 1.12 3.05 6.33
CA LYS A 305 2.23 3.20 7.27
C LYS A 305 1.68 3.15 8.69
N PHE A 306 2.14 2.17 9.45
CA PHE A 306 1.75 2.01 10.85
C PHE A 306 2.63 2.91 11.73
N PRO A 307 2.13 3.41 12.88
CA PRO A 307 2.89 4.30 13.77
C PRO A 307 4.23 3.74 14.27
N PHE A 308 4.34 2.42 14.30
CA PHE A 308 5.52 1.67 14.76
C PHE A 308 6.35 1.11 13.60
N SER A 309 6.05 1.48 12.36
CA SER A 309 6.75 1.06 11.14
C SER A 309 7.15 2.28 10.31
N ASP A 310 8.40 2.32 9.86
CA ASP A 310 8.85 3.32 8.90
C ASP A 310 8.53 2.94 7.44
N GLU A 311 8.08 1.70 7.21
CA GLU A 311 7.75 1.17 5.90
C GLU A 311 6.24 1.12 5.68
N TYR A 312 5.82 1.39 4.44
CA TYR A 312 4.46 1.13 4.00
C TYR A 312 4.24 -0.36 3.78
N THR A 313 3.10 -0.84 4.24
CA THR A 313 2.69 -2.24 4.11
C THR A 313 1.29 -2.32 3.52
N TRP A 314 0.97 -3.41 2.82
CA TRP A 314 -0.40 -3.64 2.39
C TRP A 314 -1.28 -3.92 3.58
N HIS A 315 -2.41 -3.23 3.61
CA HIS A 315 -3.34 -3.29 4.70
C HIS A 315 -4.77 -3.28 4.18
N TYR A 316 -5.67 -3.90 4.94
CA TYR A 316 -7.08 -4.04 4.62
C TYR A 316 -7.90 -3.46 5.78
N TRP A 317 -8.92 -2.69 5.44
CA TRP A 317 -9.84 -2.11 6.42
C TRP A 317 -11.25 -2.02 5.83
N VAL A 318 -12.19 -1.50 6.61
CA VAL A 318 -13.61 -1.48 6.24
C VAL A 318 -14.05 -0.05 6.01
N ILE A 319 -14.77 0.16 4.91
CA ILE A 319 -15.65 1.33 4.75
C ILE A 319 -17.09 0.86 4.84
N TYR A 320 -17.94 1.64 5.49
CA TYR A 320 -19.34 1.27 5.69
C TYR A 320 -20.24 2.50 5.78
N LYS A 321 -21.52 2.35 5.48
CA LYS A 321 -22.51 3.40 5.73
C LYS A 321 -22.98 3.36 7.18
N ASP A 322 -23.20 4.51 7.78
CA ASP A 322 -23.86 4.58 9.08
C ASP A 322 -25.28 3.95 9.04
N ASP A 323 -25.90 3.74 10.21
CA ASP A 323 -27.23 3.14 10.31
C ASP A 323 -28.31 3.90 9.50
N SER A 324 -28.08 5.18 9.21
CA SER A 324 -28.97 6.00 8.38
C SER A 324 -28.78 5.80 6.88
N GLY A 325 -27.69 5.16 6.45
CA GLY A 325 -27.32 4.99 5.06
C GLY A 325 -26.80 6.26 4.38
N ALA A 326 -26.59 7.35 5.13
CA ALA A 326 -26.31 8.67 4.59
C ALA A 326 -24.82 9.00 4.55
N THR A 327 -24.03 8.48 5.50
CA THR A 327 -22.63 8.89 5.67
C THR A 327 -21.70 7.69 5.63
N TRP A 328 -20.65 7.78 4.82
CA TRP A 328 -19.56 6.81 4.86
C TRP A 328 -18.70 7.00 6.08
N LYS A 329 -18.40 5.88 6.71
CA LYS A 329 -17.57 5.72 7.88
C LYS A 329 -16.48 4.70 7.57
N VAL A 330 -15.44 4.74 8.37
CA VAL A 330 -14.29 3.83 8.24
C VAL A 330 -14.10 3.09 9.55
N ALA A 331 -13.78 1.81 9.46
CA ALA A 331 -13.51 0.97 10.61
C ALA A 331 -12.27 0.11 10.33
N ASP A 332 -11.39 -0.02 11.33
CA ASP A 332 -10.23 -0.89 11.23
C ASP A 332 -10.01 -1.69 12.53
N PRO A 333 -10.72 -2.82 12.67
CA PRO A 333 -10.64 -3.62 13.87
C PRO A 333 -9.26 -4.28 14.03
N TYR A 334 -8.55 -4.62 12.95
CA TYR A 334 -7.20 -5.16 13.06
C TYR A 334 -6.22 -4.14 13.65
N PHE A 335 -6.22 -2.91 13.13
CA PHE A 335 -5.33 -1.86 13.64
C PHE A 335 -5.65 -1.57 15.11
N GLN A 336 -6.93 -1.53 15.48
CA GLN A 336 -7.32 -1.32 16.86
C GLN A 336 -6.87 -2.47 17.76
N ASP A 337 -7.00 -3.72 17.35
CA ASP A 337 -6.56 -4.86 18.16
C ASP A 337 -5.03 -4.87 18.31
N LEU A 338 -4.32 -4.60 17.22
CA LEU A 338 -2.86 -4.57 17.20
C LEU A 338 -2.27 -3.43 18.04
N THR A 339 -2.93 -2.28 18.12
CA THR A 339 -2.37 -1.05 18.72
C THR A 339 -3.10 -0.57 19.98
N GLY A 340 -4.32 -1.03 20.23
CA GLY A 340 -5.21 -0.49 21.25
C GLY A 340 -5.81 0.88 20.89
N PHE A 341 -5.60 1.38 19.67
CA PHE A 341 -6.09 2.68 19.23
C PHE A 341 -7.48 2.58 18.62
N ASN A 342 -8.44 3.36 19.15
CA ASN A 342 -9.80 3.35 18.61
C ASN A 342 -9.78 3.74 17.13
N SER A 343 -10.31 2.82 16.31
CA SER A 343 -10.35 2.93 14.85
C SER A 343 -11.75 2.70 14.28
N LEU A 344 -12.77 2.71 15.14
CA LEU A 344 -14.16 2.83 14.71
C LEU A 344 -14.45 4.30 14.41
N ASP A 345 -14.90 4.58 13.20
CA ASP A 345 -15.24 5.91 12.66
C ASP A 345 -14.06 6.88 12.59
N LYS A 346 -12.84 6.35 12.65
CA LYS A 346 -11.60 7.12 12.64
C LYS A 346 -10.61 6.51 11.65
N VAL A 347 -9.89 7.36 10.93
CA VAL A 347 -8.82 6.96 10.02
C VAL A 347 -7.47 7.46 10.52
N THR A 348 -6.45 6.60 10.55
CA THR A 348 -5.07 7.07 10.67
C THR A 348 -4.60 7.66 9.35
N THR A 349 -3.72 8.67 9.39
CA THR A 349 -3.49 9.57 8.24
C THR A 349 -2.61 9.01 7.13
N GLU A 350 -1.90 7.92 7.38
CA GLU A 350 -0.94 7.37 6.40
C GLU A 350 -1.47 6.11 5.73
N ARG A 351 -2.71 6.19 5.24
CA ARG A 351 -3.36 5.14 4.45
C ARG A 351 -3.69 5.69 3.09
N LEU A 352 -3.26 5.00 2.05
CA LEU A 352 -3.64 5.30 0.68
C LEU A 352 -4.65 4.25 0.26
N MET A 353 -5.93 4.59 0.18
CA MET A 353 -6.91 3.66 -0.37
C MET A 353 -6.56 3.38 -1.83
N TRP A 354 -6.29 2.13 -2.13
CA TRP A 354 -5.88 1.68 -3.46
C TRP A 354 -7.06 1.12 -4.24
N GLY A 355 -7.95 0.41 -3.56
CA GLY A 355 -9.14 -0.14 -4.18
C GLY A 355 -10.09 -0.77 -3.18
N VAL A 356 -11.23 -1.22 -3.72
CA VAL A 356 -12.21 -2.04 -3.02
C VAL A 356 -12.00 -3.48 -3.43
N LEU A 357 -11.92 -4.39 -2.46
CA LEU A 357 -11.83 -5.82 -2.69
C LEU A 357 -13.20 -6.38 -3.00
N ARG A 358 -13.45 -6.76 -4.26
CA ARG A 358 -14.73 -7.33 -4.67
C ARG A 358 -14.92 -8.75 -4.15
N ASP A 359 -16.16 -9.18 -4.07
CA ASP A 359 -16.57 -10.49 -3.56
C ASP A 359 -16.10 -11.66 -4.44
N ASP A 360 -15.91 -11.42 -5.72
CA ASP A 360 -15.44 -12.40 -6.71
C ASP A 360 -13.92 -12.37 -6.94
N GLN A 361 -13.20 -11.51 -6.22
CA GLN A 361 -11.74 -11.37 -6.34
C GLN A 361 -11.00 -12.12 -5.23
N ASP A 362 -9.97 -12.87 -5.63
CA ASP A 362 -8.95 -13.40 -4.75
C ASP A 362 -7.81 -12.37 -4.60
N ILE A 363 -7.11 -12.37 -3.48
CA ILE A 363 -5.99 -11.46 -3.20
C ILE A 363 -4.85 -11.67 -4.21
N LYS A 364 -4.64 -12.93 -4.63
CA LYS A 364 -3.64 -13.25 -5.65
C LYS A 364 -3.91 -12.51 -6.97
N ASP A 365 -5.18 -12.23 -7.27
CA ASP A 365 -5.62 -11.53 -8.48
C ASP A 365 -5.39 -10.01 -8.38
N LEU A 366 -5.14 -9.48 -7.17
CA LEU A 366 -4.80 -8.07 -6.95
C LEU A 366 -3.35 -7.76 -7.32
N GLY A 367 -2.54 -8.79 -7.59
CA GLY A 367 -1.12 -8.64 -7.87
C GLY A 367 -0.29 -8.13 -6.68
N ILE A 368 -0.84 -8.16 -5.46
CA ILE A 368 -0.20 -7.56 -4.28
C ILE A 368 1.10 -8.25 -3.87
N ASN A 369 1.19 -9.55 -4.13
CA ASN A 369 2.40 -10.32 -3.84
C ASN A 369 3.57 -10.02 -4.80
N TYR A 370 3.37 -9.13 -5.78
CA TYR A 370 4.39 -8.79 -6.77
C TYR A 370 5.07 -7.43 -6.50
N PHE A 371 4.78 -6.78 -5.37
CA PHE A 371 5.44 -5.53 -4.98
C PHE A 371 6.83 -5.78 -4.43
N GLN A 372 7.85 -5.39 -5.19
CA GLN A 372 9.23 -5.35 -4.71
C GLN A 372 9.53 -4.08 -3.90
N ASP A 373 8.87 -2.95 -4.22
CA ASP A 373 9.06 -1.68 -3.50
C ASP A 373 7.79 -0.82 -3.50
N ILE A 374 7.03 -0.89 -2.40
CA ILE A 374 5.83 -0.06 -2.18
C ILE A 374 6.20 1.42 -2.03
N ASN A 375 7.39 1.72 -1.50
CA ASN A 375 7.82 3.09 -1.26
C ASN A 375 8.10 3.82 -2.58
N ALA A 376 8.65 3.13 -3.59
CA ALA A 376 8.82 3.70 -4.93
C ALA A 376 7.50 4.19 -5.54
N SER A 377 6.45 3.35 -5.49
CA SER A 377 5.10 3.73 -5.95
C SER A 377 4.52 4.91 -5.20
N ILE A 378 4.72 4.95 -3.87
CA ILE A 378 4.22 6.05 -3.04
C ILE A 378 4.97 7.34 -3.30
N ASN A 379 6.29 7.28 -3.46
CA ASN A 379 7.13 8.43 -3.76
C ASN A 379 6.76 9.02 -5.12
N LEU A 380 6.48 8.18 -6.12
CA LEU A 380 5.98 8.62 -7.42
C LEU A 380 4.61 9.33 -7.26
N ILE A 381 3.65 8.72 -6.56
CA ILE A 381 2.33 9.34 -6.34
C ILE A 381 2.44 10.67 -5.58
N LYS A 382 3.42 10.80 -4.68
CA LYS A 382 3.67 12.01 -3.89
C LYS A 382 4.47 13.08 -4.64
N SER A 383 5.15 12.77 -5.73
CA SER A 383 5.98 13.73 -6.46
C SER A 383 5.14 14.60 -7.39
N GLU A 384 5.36 15.92 -7.34
CA GLU A 384 4.62 16.91 -8.13
C GLU A 384 4.74 16.71 -9.65
N ASP A 385 5.83 16.08 -10.12
CA ASP A 385 6.12 15.81 -11.53
C ASP A 385 5.17 14.78 -12.20
N VAL A 386 4.37 14.05 -11.43
CA VAL A 386 3.62 12.86 -11.90
C VAL A 386 2.22 13.18 -12.39
N LEU A 387 1.77 14.41 -12.19
CA LEU A 387 0.42 14.84 -12.53
C LEU A 387 0.22 15.12 -14.04
N GLY A 388 1.26 14.95 -14.85
CA GLY A 388 1.19 15.04 -16.31
C GLY A 388 1.62 13.77 -17.06
N ILE A 389 1.96 12.68 -16.35
CA ILE A 389 2.46 11.45 -16.95
C ILE A 389 1.31 10.43 -17.03
N ASP A 390 0.35 10.71 -17.91
CA ASP A 390 -0.72 9.76 -18.22
C ASP A 390 -0.22 8.72 -19.22
N ASN A 391 -0.48 7.44 -18.91
CA ASN A 391 -0.25 6.30 -19.81
C ASN A 391 1.21 6.10 -20.27
N ASP A 392 2.20 6.58 -19.52
CA ASP A 392 3.62 6.31 -19.78
C ASP A 392 4.08 4.98 -19.19
N PHE A 393 4.72 4.17 -20.02
CA PHE A 393 5.29 2.91 -19.63
C PHE A 393 6.37 2.47 -20.61
N GLU A 394 7.37 1.79 -20.09
CA GLU A 394 8.50 1.27 -20.86
C GLU A 394 8.41 -0.25 -20.94
N LEU A 395 8.65 -0.77 -22.15
CA LEU A 395 8.83 -2.19 -22.42
C LEU A 395 10.26 -2.42 -22.86
N SER A 396 10.96 -3.34 -22.22
CA SER A 396 12.27 -3.80 -22.69
C SER A 396 12.36 -5.31 -22.64
N LEU A 397 12.96 -5.90 -23.68
CA LEU A 397 13.06 -7.34 -23.85
C LEU A 397 14.54 -7.73 -23.84
N THR A 398 14.96 -8.57 -22.89
CA THR A 398 16.36 -8.98 -22.76
C THR A 398 16.49 -10.49 -22.91
N PRO A 399 17.35 -11.02 -23.80
CA PRO A 399 17.57 -12.45 -23.91
C PRO A 399 18.27 -13.01 -22.67
N ILE A 400 17.83 -14.18 -22.19
CA ILE A 400 18.46 -14.87 -21.06
C ILE A 400 19.53 -15.82 -21.59
N GLY A 401 20.80 -15.42 -21.45
CA GLY A 401 21.95 -16.23 -21.86
C GLY A 401 22.21 -16.25 -23.37
N ASN A 402 22.95 -17.26 -23.83
CA ASN A 402 23.36 -17.36 -25.23
C ASN A 402 22.22 -17.83 -26.12
N SER A 403 22.05 -17.14 -27.26
CA SER A 403 21.03 -17.48 -28.26
C SER A 403 21.62 -18.35 -29.37
N PHE A 404 21.08 -19.55 -29.55
CA PHE A 404 21.51 -20.48 -30.59
C PHE A 404 20.43 -20.65 -31.66
N SER A 405 20.85 -20.73 -32.93
CA SER A 405 19.93 -20.98 -34.03
C SER A 405 19.23 -22.33 -33.90
N GLY A 406 17.92 -22.37 -34.16
CA GLY A 406 17.10 -23.57 -34.05
C GLY A 406 16.70 -23.96 -32.62
N SER A 407 17.11 -23.20 -31.62
CA SER A 407 16.69 -23.38 -30.21
C SER A 407 15.67 -22.31 -29.82
N ALA A 408 14.84 -22.64 -28.82
CA ALA A 408 14.04 -21.63 -28.14
C ALA A 408 14.96 -20.64 -27.41
N VAL A 409 14.73 -19.34 -27.61
CA VAL A 409 15.43 -18.29 -26.85
C VAL A 409 14.52 -17.87 -25.69
N PRO A 410 14.97 -18.02 -24.43
CA PRO A 410 14.27 -17.44 -23.30
C PRO A 410 14.55 -15.93 -23.20
N PHE A 411 13.56 -15.16 -22.78
CA PHE A 411 13.61 -13.71 -22.60
C PHE A 411 13.10 -13.29 -21.23
N GLU A 412 13.60 -12.15 -20.75
CA GLU A 412 12.95 -11.33 -19.73
C GLU A 412 12.26 -10.16 -20.43
N LEU A 413 10.93 -10.08 -20.32
CA LEU A 413 10.20 -8.86 -20.63
C LEU A 413 10.10 -8.03 -19.35
N ARG A 414 10.69 -6.84 -19.37
CA ARG A 414 10.57 -5.84 -18.31
C ARG A 414 9.52 -4.82 -18.72
N VAL A 415 8.53 -4.64 -17.85
CA VAL A 415 7.47 -3.65 -18.00
C VAL A 415 7.60 -2.68 -16.84
N LYS A 416 8.00 -1.45 -17.11
CA LYS A 416 8.12 -0.40 -16.11
C LYS A 416 6.98 0.59 -16.30
N ASN A 417 6.16 0.75 -15.26
CA ASN A 417 5.08 1.69 -15.28
C ASN A 417 5.56 3.06 -14.77
N ASN A 418 5.74 4.01 -15.67
CA ASN A 418 6.11 5.38 -15.31
C ASN A 418 4.87 6.27 -15.09
N SER A 419 3.67 5.76 -15.38
CA SER A 419 2.43 6.51 -15.25
C SER A 419 1.94 6.57 -13.82
N ASN A 420 0.94 7.45 -13.60
CA ASN A 420 0.18 7.58 -12.38
C ASN A 420 -0.99 6.56 -12.25
N ARG A 421 -1.19 5.67 -13.24
CA ARG A 421 -2.27 4.67 -13.27
C ARG A 421 -1.73 3.25 -13.27
N SER A 422 -2.49 2.30 -12.75
CA SER A 422 -2.11 0.89 -12.81
C SER A 422 -2.26 0.35 -14.24
N LEU A 423 -1.28 -0.43 -14.68
CA LEU A 423 -1.32 -1.16 -15.96
C LEU A 423 -1.75 -2.60 -15.71
N LYS A 424 -2.46 -3.19 -16.65
CA LYS A 424 -2.69 -4.63 -16.74
C LYS A 424 -2.12 -5.14 -18.04
N LEU A 425 -1.31 -6.19 -17.99
CA LEU A 425 -0.84 -6.83 -19.20
C LEU A 425 -1.89 -7.83 -19.69
N ASN A 426 -2.49 -7.58 -20.85
CA ASN A 426 -3.56 -8.42 -21.40
C ASN A 426 -3.01 -9.48 -22.36
N GLU A 427 -2.07 -9.08 -23.22
CA GLU A 427 -1.50 -9.97 -24.22
C GLU A 427 -0.01 -9.65 -24.45
N ILE A 428 0.77 -10.69 -24.75
CA ILE A 428 2.10 -10.57 -25.33
C ILE A 428 2.15 -11.49 -26.53
N ALA A 429 2.64 -10.99 -27.65
CA ALA A 429 3.05 -11.77 -28.80
C ALA A 429 4.50 -11.44 -29.17
N LEU A 430 5.33 -12.46 -29.40
CA LEU A 430 6.72 -12.28 -29.85
C LEU A 430 7.02 -13.27 -30.97
N GLY A 431 7.65 -12.80 -32.05
CA GLY A 431 7.96 -13.61 -33.22
C GLY A 431 6.72 -14.24 -33.85
N GLY A 432 5.57 -13.55 -33.80
CA GLY A 432 4.28 -14.02 -34.31
C GLY A 432 3.60 -15.11 -33.47
N ARG A 433 4.04 -15.34 -32.22
CA ARG A 433 3.39 -16.28 -31.30
C ARG A 433 2.83 -15.55 -30.09
N LYS A 434 1.53 -15.74 -29.84
CA LYS A 434 0.85 -15.31 -28.60
C LYS A 434 1.28 -16.21 -27.44
N PHE A 435 1.57 -15.59 -26.30
CA PHE A 435 1.91 -16.29 -25.07
C PHE A 435 0.65 -16.77 -24.34
N ASP A 436 0.81 -17.78 -23.48
CA ASP A 436 -0.31 -18.31 -22.69
C ASP A 436 -0.86 -17.20 -21.80
N SER A 437 -2.11 -16.81 -22.08
CA SER A 437 -2.85 -15.85 -21.29
C SER A 437 -2.77 -16.18 -19.79
N ASN A 438 -2.76 -17.44 -19.36
CA ASN A 438 -2.72 -17.77 -17.93
C ASN A 438 -1.43 -17.34 -17.21
N GLN A 439 -0.33 -17.13 -17.94
CA GLN A 439 0.94 -16.63 -17.38
C GLN A 439 0.99 -15.10 -17.26
N ILE A 440 0.11 -14.41 -17.98
CA ILE A 440 0.11 -12.95 -18.17
C ILE A 440 -1.15 -12.31 -17.59
N LYS A 441 -2.25 -13.08 -17.54
CA LYS A 441 -3.56 -12.68 -17.06
C LYS A 441 -3.42 -12.28 -15.60
N ASP A 442 -3.93 -11.09 -15.33
CA ASP A 442 -3.97 -10.48 -13.99
C ASP A 442 -2.60 -9.99 -13.48
N VAL A 443 -1.60 -9.83 -14.37
CA VAL A 443 -0.39 -9.08 -14.04
C VAL A 443 -0.72 -7.58 -13.99
N LEU A 444 -1.05 -7.10 -12.80
CA LEU A 444 -1.20 -5.69 -12.46
C LEU A 444 0.18 -5.07 -12.17
N ILE A 445 0.48 -3.93 -12.79
CA ILE A 445 1.74 -3.20 -12.63
C ILE A 445 1.39 -1.79 -12.16
N LEU A 446 1.71 -1.50 -10.90
CA LEU A 446 1.34 -0.22 -10.27
C LEU A 446 2.23 0.94 -10.73
N PRO A 447 1.79 2.19 -10.51
CA PRO A 447 2.62 3.37 -10.72
C PRO A 447 4.01 3.23 -10.11
N GLY A 448 5.04 3.50 -10.90
CA GLY A 448 6.45 3.46 -10.50
C GLY A 448 7.03 2.06 -10.33
N ALA A 449 6.23 1.01 -10.50
CA ALA A 449 6.68 -0.36 -10.35
C ALA A 449 7.28 -0.90 -11.65
N GLU A 450 8.25 -1.80 -11.51
CA GLU A 450 8.80 -2.60 -12.61
C GLU A 450 8.39 -4.07 -12.41
N LYS A 451 7.95 -4.72 -13.48
CA LYS A 451 7.67 -6.15 -13.51
C LYS A 451 8.56 -6.83 -14.54
N VAL A 452 9.23 -7.90 -14.10
CA VAL A 452 10.00 -8.79 -14.98
C VAL A 452 9.22 -10.08 -15.19
N LEU A 453 8.97 -10.42 -16.46
CA LEU A 453 8.25 -11.62 -16.88
C LEU A 453 9.19 -12.53 -17.67
N SER A 454 9.29 -13.79 -17.26
CA SER A 454 10.04 -14.80 -18.00
C SER A 454 9.21 -15.31 -19.17
N VAL A 455 9.67 -14.99 -20.36
CA VAL A 455 9.04 -15.32 -21.64
C VAL A 455 9.85 -16.46 -22.26
N SER A 456 9.29 -17.67 -22.26
CA SER A 456 9.98 -18.87 -22.76
C SER A 456 9.37 -19.37 -24.07
N ASN A 457 10.16 -20.09 -24.88
CA ASN A 457 9.72 -20.76 -26.13
C ASN A 457 9.50 -19.87 -27.36
N VAL A 458 10.22 -18.75 -27.48
CA VAL A 458 10.34 -18.06 -28.77
C VAL A 458 11.25 -18.89 -29.67
N VAL A 459 10.64 -19.72 -30.52
CA VAL A 459 11.37 -20.59 -31.47
C VAL A 459 11.60 -19.84 -32.77
N MET A 460 12.87 -19.63 -33.10
CA MET A 460 13.25 -19.12 -34.41
C MET A 460 13.21 -20.27 -35.43
N VAL A 461 12.34 -20.14 -36.43
CA VAL A 461 12.00 -21.22 -37.38
C VAL A 461 13.18 -21.65 -38.27
N ASN A 462 14.28 -20.89 -38.32
CA ASN A 462 15.41 -21.19 -39.18
C ASN A 462 16.67 -21.61 -38.38
N PRO A 463 17.10 -22.88 -38.45
CA PRO A 463 18.22 -23.44 -37.69
C PRO A 463 19.61 -23.13 -38.28
N LEU A 464 19.69 -22.39 -39.40
CA LEU A 464 20.93 -22.04 -40.09
C LEU A 464 21.23 -20.53 -40.07
N ILE A 465 20.61 -19.78 -39.16
CA ILE A 465 20.87 -18.34 -39.04
C ILE A 465 22.09 -18.11 -38.13
N SER A 466 23.03 -17.29 -38.59
CA SER A 466 24.07 -16.68 -37.77
C SER A 466 24.01 -15.16 -37.87
N GLY A 467 24.50 -14.48 -36.83
CA GLY A 467 24.56 -13.02 -36.78
C GLY A 467 23.33 -12.39 -36.13
N GLU A 468 23.21 -11.08 -36.31
CA GLU A 468 22.18 -10.29 -35.65
C GLU A 468 20.81 -10.44 -36.32
N ARG A 469 19.77 -10.57 -35.50
CA ARG A 469 18.37 -10.58 -35.91
C ARG A 469 17.55 -9.72 -34.98
N LEU A 470 16.62 -8.99 -35.58
CA LEU A 470 15.58 -8.29 -34.85
C LEU A 470 14.49 -9.31 -34.51
N ILE A 471 14.17 -9.41 -33.23
CA ILE A 471 12.94 -10.04 -32.75
C ILE A 471 11.94 -8.91 -32.57
N GLU A 472 10.77 -9.10 -33.17
CA GLU A 472 9.65 -8.17 -33.11
C GLU A 472 8.46 -8.85 -32.44
N GLY A 473 7.60 -8.06 -31.85
CA GLY A 473 6.33 -8.47 -31.31
C GLY A 473 5.60 -7.28 -30.72
N ASP A 474 4.55 -7.58 -29.99
CA ASP A 474 3.58 -6.62 -29.50
C ASP A 474 3.13 -7.02 -28.09
N ALA A 475 2.87 -6.03 -27.26
CA ALA A 475 2.17 -6.20 -26.01
C ALA A 475 0.93 -5.32 -25.97
N VAL A 476 -0.18 -5.91 -25.50
CA VAL A 476 -1.42 -5.20 -25.23
C VAL A 476 -1.48 -4.91 -23.74
N ILE A 477 -1.38 -3.63 -23.41
CA ILE A 477 -1.44 -3.10 -22.05
C ILE A 477 -2.76 -2.36 -21.86
N GLN A 478 -3.49 -2.71 -20.81
CA GLN A 478 -4.71 -2.03 -20.43
C GLN A 478 -4.45 -1.05 -19.28
N ILE A 479 -4.95 0.17 -19.40
CA ILE A 479 -4.90 1.19 -18.35
C ILE A 479 -6.33 1.69 -18.11
N GLY A 480 -6.95 1.25 -17.02
CA GLY A 480 -8.38 1.42 -16.79
C GLY A 480 -9.21 0.72 -17.88
N SER A 481 -9.97 1.48 -18.68
CA SER A 481 -10.77 0.97 -19.80
C SER A 481 -10.08 1.06 -21.16
N GLU A 482 -8.89 1.65 -21.25
CA GLU A 482 -8.16 1.85 -22.49
C GLU A 482 -7.16 0.71 -22.72
N GLU A 483 -7.00 0.28 -23.97
CA GLU A 483 -5.98 -0.68 -24.37
C GLU A 483 -4.95 0.01 -25.27
N PHE A 484 -3.68 -0.29 -25.01
CA PHE A 484 -2.52 0.23 -25.71
C PHE A 484 -1.73 -0.93 -26.28
N GLU A 485 -1.57 -0.93 -27.59
CA GLU A 485 -0.63 -1.81 -28.27
C GLU A 485 0.75 -1.13 -28.31
N ARG A 486 1.80 -1.86 -27.97
CA ARG A 486 3.18 -1.40 -28.06
C ARG A 486 4.06 -2.44 -28.69
N ASP A 487 4.85 -2.00 -29.66
CA ASP A 487 5.88 -2.80 -30.28
C ASP A 487 7.00 -3.12 -29.27
N ILE A 488 7.37 -4.39 -29.23
CA ILE A 488 8.53 -4.88 -28.49
C ILE A 488 9.56 -5.31 -29.53
N THR A 489 10.74 -4.67 -29.49
CA THR A 489 11.83 -5.03 -30.39
C THR A 489 13.11 -5.30 -29.62
N GLN A 490 13.86 -6.33 -30.05
CA GLN A 490 15.18 -6.64 -29.49
C GLN A 490 16.11 -7.22 -30.55
N GLN A 491 17.30 -6.66 -30.66
CA GLN A 491 18.36 -7.20 -31.51
C GLN A 491 19.13 -8.30 -30.77
N ILE A 492 19.28 -9.46 -31.41
CA ILE A 492 19.91 -10.64 -30.83
C ILE A 492 20.96 -11.19 -31.77
N SER A 493 22.14 -11.46 -31.24
CA SER A 493 23.19 -12.18 -31.94
C SER A 493 22.99 -13.68 -31.80
N PHE A 494 22.66 -14.36 -32.90
CA PHE A 494 22.56 -15.80 -32.95
C PHE A 494 23.91 -16.44 -33.25
N GLN A 495 24.28 -17.40 -32.40
CA GLN A 495 25.39 -18.30 -32.66
C GLN A 495 24.88 -19.57 -33.37
N ILE A 496 25.69 -20.08 -34.29
CA ILE A 496 25.42 -21.40 -34.87
C ILE A 496 25.62 -22.43 -33.76
N GLY A 497 24.57 -23.18 -33.45
CA GLY A 497 24.66 -24.34 -32.56
C GLY A 497 25.42 -25.46 -33.25
N LEU A 498 26.75 -25.34 -33.37
CA LEU A 498 27.61 -26.34 -34.05
C LEU A 498 27.40 -27.74 -33.47
N PHE A 499 27.16 -27.83 -32.15
CA PHE A 499 26.82 -29.08 -31.49
C PHE A 499 25.51 -29.69 -32.02
N SER A 500 24.44 -28.88 -32.16
CA SER A 500 23.16 -29.34 -32.70
C SER A 500 23.27 -29.74 -34.18
N ILE A 501 24.04 -28.99 -34.98
CA ILE A 501 24.33 -29.36 -36.37
C ILE A 501 25.08 -30.70 -36.42
N PHE A 502 26.12 -30.85 -35.60
CA PHE A 502 26.90 -32.07 -35.51
C PHE A 502 26.04 -33.26 -35.10
N LEU A 503 25.19 -33.10 -34.08
CA LEU A 503 24.29 -34.15 -33.61
C LEU A 503 23.28 -34.56 -34.69
N ASN A 504 22.66 -33.60 -35.37
CA ASN A 504 21.74 -33.88 -36.48
C ASN A 504 22.47 -34.59 -37.65
N ALA A 505 23.66 -34.13 -38.02
CA ALA A 505 24.49 -34.78 -39.03
C ALA A 505 24.83 -36.22 -38.62
N LEU A 506 25.17 -36.46 -37.36
CA LEU A 506 25.45 -37.78 -36.82
C LEU A 506 24.23 -38.70 -36.86
N VAL A 507 23.04 -38.19 -36.52
CA VAL A 507 21.78 -38.96 -36.59
C VAL A 507 21.46 -39.34 -38.04
N ILE A 508 21.55 -38.40 -38.98
CA ILE A 508 21.33 -38.66 -40.41
C ILE A 508 22.34 -39.69 -40.90
N PHE A 509 23.62 -39.52 -40.59
CA PHE A 509 24.67 -40.44 -40.99
C PHE A 509 24.44 -41.86 -40.44
N THR A 510 24.03 -41.96 -39.17
CA THR A 510 23.72 -43.25 -38.53
C THR A 510 22.51 -43.90 -39.19
N ALA A 511 21.43 -43.15 -39.44
CA ALA A 511 20.24 -43.64 -40.10
C ALA A 511 20.53 -44.12 -41.53
N THR A 512 21.26 -43.33 -42.33
CA THR A 512 21.67 -43.72 -43.69
C THR A 512 22.55 -44.97 -43.67
N THR A 513 23.49 -45.07 -42.72
CA THR A 513 24.36 -46.24 -42.59
C THR A 513 23.56 -47.50 -42.22
N LEU A 514 22.62 -47.39 -41.28
CA LEU A 514 21.73 -48.48 -40.90
C LEU A 514 20.82 -48.90 -42.05
N SER A 515 20.21 -47.95 -42.77
CA SER A 515 19.39 -48.23 -43.95
C SER A 515 20.20 -48.91 -45.05
N TYR A 516 21.41 -48.43 -45.33
CA TYR A 516 22.32 -49.08 -46.28
C TYR A 516 22.65 -50.52 -45.85
N TYR A 517 22.96 -50.74 -44.57
CA TYR A 517 23.28 -52.06 -44.05
C TYR A 517 22.07 -53.00 -44.13
N TYR A 518 20.87 -52.50 -43.83
CA TYR A 518 19.61 -53.23 -43.94
C TYR A 518 19.31 -53.62 -45.39
N VAL A 519 19.41 -52.69 -46.34
CA VAL A 519 19.24 -52.96 -47.78
C VAL A 519 20.27 -53.98 -48.26
N ARG A 520 21.52 -53.88 -47.82
CA ARG A 520 22.58 -54.85 -48.13
C ARG A 520 22.28 -56.24 -47.57
N LEU A 521 21.78 -56.33 -46.34
CA LEU A 521 21.36 -57.61 -45.74
C LEU A 521 20.20 -58.23 -46.51
N LEU A 522 19.19 -57.43 -46.90
CA LEU A 522 18.09 -57.89 -47.75
C LEU A 522 18.59 -58.40 -49.10
N TYR A 523 19.50 -57.66 -49.74
CA TYR A 523 20.12 -58.07 -51.00
C TYR A 523 20.90 -59.40 -50.87
N LEU A 524 21.70 -59.55 -49.81
CA LEU A 524 22.45 -60.78 -49.56
C LEU A 524 21.54 -61.97 -49.26
N LYS A 525 20.47 -61.76 -48.49
CA LYS A 525 19.45 -62.79 -48.22
C LYS A 525 18.76 -63.23 -49.52
N HIS A 526 18.38 -62.28 -50.38
CA HIS A 526 17.78 -62.60 -51.67
C HIS A 526 18.75 -63.38 -52.58
N LYS A 527 20.03 -62.98 -52.61
CA LYS A 527 21.08 -63.69 -53.36
C LYS A 527 21.32 -65.12 -52.85
N GLN A 528 21.20 -65.38 -51.54
CA GLN A 528 21.36 -66.72 -50.96
C GLN A 528 20.19 -67.66 -51.22
N HIS A 529 18.97 -67.11 -51.37
CA HIS A 529 17.77 -67.94 -51.59
C HIS A 529 17.49 -68.28 -53.06
N GLY A 530 18.27 -67.75 -54.01
CA GLY A 530 18.39 -68.36 -55.35
C GLY A 530 17.09 -68.60 -56.12
N GLU A 531 16.05 -67.81 -55.89
CA GLU A 531 14.87 -67.80 -56.76
C GLU A 531 15.10 -66.74 -57.84
N TYR A 532 15.62 -67.20 -58.98
CA TYR A 532 15.46 -66.55 -60.28
C TYR A 532 14.30 -67.21 -61.02
#